data_AF-A0A5N0EF95-F1
#
_entry.id   AF-A0A5N0EF95-F1
#
_cell.length_a   1.000
_cell.length_b   1.000
_cell.length_c   1.000
_cell.angle_alpha   90.00
_cell.angle_beta   90.00
_cell.angle_gamma   90.00
#
_symmetry.space_group_name_H-M   'P 1'
#
loop_
_entity.id
_entity.type
_entity.pdbx_description
1 polymer ?
#
loop_
_entity_poly.entity_id
_entity_poly.type
_entity_poly.pdbx_seq_one_letter_code
_entity_poly.pdbx_strand_id
1 'polypeptide(L)'
;MFRPPFLARVAAGAAVYAIEETRRLPTAAMNLPITAISQMLQTTMHVQQFVTSLALKGDAVFDRLGNAPEEQPEWATFDEDLDSEQSFSGTAARTSRFDLYAADEPESPFTTQETPSGRNGHPVDFVAEPESAEPELEIVRAEDPAPAISEPEVATRYDYANMTLAQLRARLRMLTVEDLTALLDYEQQTQDRAPFVTMLTNRIATVRAQ
;
A
#
# COMPACT_ATOMS: atom_id res chain seq x y z
N MET A 1 -14.86 39.93 2.24
CA MET A 1 -15.33 38.62 2.76
C MET A 1 -14.47 37.53 2.13
N PHE A 2 -13.49 36.99 2.85
CA PHE A 2 -12.67 35.88 2.34
C PHE A 2 -13.49 34.59 2.37
N ARG A 3 -13.73 34.01 1.19
CA ARG A 3 -14.36 32.69 1.05
C ARG A 3 -13.26 31.69 0.70
N PRO A 4 -12.87 30.80 1.63
CA PRO A 4 -11.87 29.78 1.31
C PRO A 4 -12.37 28.88 0.17
N PRO A 5 -11.49 28.42 -0.72
CA PRO A 5 -11.85 27.57 -1.85
C PRO A 5 -12.46 26.25 -1.37
N PHE A 6 -13.28 25.61 -2.23
CA PHE A 6 -14.02 24.39 -1.88
C PHE A 6 -13.12 23.30 -1.31
N LEU A 7 -11.98 23.05 -1.94
CA LEU A 7 -10.99 22.08 -1.49
C LEU A 7 -10.43 22.40 -0.09
N ALA A 8 -10.18 23.68 0.23
CA ALA A 8 -9.71 24.07 1.55
C ALA A 8 -10.79 23.82 2.63
N ARG A 9 -12.07 24.01 2.30
CA ARG A 9 -13.18 23.72 3.22
C ARG A 9 -13.38 22.21 3.42
N VAL A 10 -13.26 21.42 2.36
CA VAL A 10 -13.32 19.95 2.44
C VAL A 10 -12.15 19.42 3.24
N ALA A 11 -10.92 19.90 2.98
CA ALA A 11 -9.74 19.51 3.74
C ALA A 11 -9.85 19.91 5.21
N ALA A 12 -10.34 21.12 5.50
CA ALA A 12 -10.59 21.56 6.87
C ALA A 12 -11.69 20.71 7.55
N GLY A 13 -12.78 20.39 6.84
CA GLY A 13 -13.85 19.53 7.34
C GLY A 13 -13.36 18.10 7.62
N ALA A 14 -12.56 17.53 6.72
CA ALA A 14 -11.96 16.22 6.88
C ALA A 14 -10.94 16.19 8.04
N ALA A 15 -10.14 17.25 8.20
CA ALA A 15 -9.22 17.38 9.33
C ALA A 15 -9.96 17.48 10.67
N VAL A 16 -11.03 18.28 10.72
CA VAL A 16 -11.89 18.38 11.91
C VAL A 16 -12.57 17.04 12.21
N TYR A 17 -13.07 16.35 11.17
CA TYR A 17 -13.66 15.02 11.31
C TYR A 17 -12.66 14.00 11.86
N ALA A 18 -11.43 13.98 11.34
CA ALA A 18 -10.37 13.10 11.83
C ALA A 18 -10.02 13.40 13.30
N ILE A 19 -9.96 14.67 13.70
CA ILE A 19 -9.72 15.07 15.10
C ILE A 19 -10.86 14.63 16.02
N GLU A 20 -12.11 14.75 15.57
CA GLU A 20 -13.25 14.35 16.37
C GLU A 20 -13.38 12.82 16.47
N GLU A 21 -13.09 12.11 15.39
CA GLU A 21 -13.08 10.65 15.36
C GLU A 21 -11.94 10.09 16.22
N THR A 22 -10.75 10.70 16.18
CA THR A 22 -9.63 10.30 17.06
C THR A 22 -9.93 10.51 18.54
N ARG A 23 -10.75 11.50 18.90
CA ARG A 23 -11.25 11.66 20.29
C ARG A 23 -12.28 10.61 20.69
N ARG A 24 -12.98 9.98 19.74
CA ARG A 24 -13.94 8.89 20.00
C ARG A 24 -13.27 7.52 20.12
N LEU A 25 -12.08 7.35 19.55
CA LEU A 25 -11.27 6.12 19.63
C LEU A 25 -11.03 5.58 21.05
N PRO A 26 -10.69 6.35 22.10
CA PRO A 26 -10.48 5.79 23.43
C PRO A 26 -11.73 5.13 24.01
N THR A 27 -12.92 5.64 23.69
CA THR A 27 -14.19 5.02 24.08
C THR A 27 -14.46 3.77 23.24
N ALA A 28 -14.15 3.81 21.94
CA ALA A 28 -14.27 2.66 21.05
C ALA A 28 -13.33 1.51 21.42
N ALA A 29 -12.14 1.82 21.97
CA ALA A 29 -11.16 0.84 22.41
C ALA A 29 -11.67 -0.10 23.51
N MET A 30 -12.68 0.31 24.29
CA MET A 30 -13.27 -0.54 25.34
C MET A 30 -14.12 -1.69 24.79
N ASN A 31 -14.65 -1.55 23.58
CA ASN A 31 -15.49 -2.56 22.93
C ASN A 31 -14.74 -3.40 21.90
N LEU A 32 -13.44 -3.15 21.71
CA LEU A 32 -12.66 -3.87 20.71
C LEU A 32 -12.31 -5.29 21.20
N PRO A 33 -12.44 -6.31 20.34
CA PRO A 33 -11.99 -7.65 20.67
C PRO A 33 -10.47 -7.63 20.90
N ILE A 34 -9.99 -8.43 21.86
CA ILE A 34 -8.57 -8.50 22.26
C ILE A 34 -7.64 -8.78 21.05
N THR A 35 -8.15 -9.41 20.00
CA THR A 35 -7.42 -9.68 18.75
C THR A 35 -7.11 -8.42 17.93
N ALA A 36 -7.95 -7.38 17.99
CA ALA A 36 -7.75 -6.13 17.27
C ALA A 36 -6.55 -5.33 17.82
N ILE A 37 -6.32 -5.42 19.13
CA ILE A 37 -5.17 -4.78 19.79
C ILE A 37 -3.86 -5.39 19.26
N SER A 38 -3.79 -6.72 19.17
CA SER A 38 -2.60 -7.41 18.66
C SER A 38 -2.33 -7.10 17.18
N GLN A 39 -3.39 -6.98 16.37
CA GLN A 39 -3.25 -6.59 14.96
C GLN A 39 -2.67 -5.17 14.82
N MET A 40 -3.06 -4.25 15.70
CA MET A 40 -2.50 -2.89 15.73
C MET A 40 -1.00 -2.89 16.03
N LEU A 41 -0.57 -3.68 17.02
CA LEU A 41 0.86 -3.85 17.32
C LEU A 41 1.63 -4.44 16.13
N GLN A 42 1.06 -5.44 15.46
CA GLN A 42 1.70 -6.10 14.32
C GLN A 42 1.78 -5.19 13.08
N THR A 43 0.82 -4.29 12.90
CA THR A 43 0.82 -3.31 11.80
C THR A 43 1.95 -2.27 11.95
N THR A 44 2.33 -1.93 13.17
CA THR A 44 3.37 -0.92 13.47
C THR A 44 4.75 -1.28 12.90
N MET A 45 5.13 -2.56 12.93
CA MET A 45 6.44 -3.01 12.44
C MET A 45 6.58 -2.77 10.93
N HIS A 46 5.52 -3.02 10.18
CA HIS A 46 5.49 -2.76 8.74
C HIS A 46 5.51 -1.26 8.44
N VAL A 47 4.86 -0.43 9.26
CA VAL A 47 4.91 1.04 9.08
C VAL A 47 6.35 1.56 9.17
N GLN A 48 7.15 1.06 10.10
CA GLN A 48 8.56 1.46 10.20
C GLN A 48 9.34 1.10 8.92
N GLN A 49 9.09 -0.07 8.34
CA GLN A 49 9.69 -0.48 7.07
C GLN A 49 9.22 0.38 5.89
N PHE A 50 7.94 0.73 5.87
CA PHE A 50 7.37 1.64 4.87
C PHE A 50 7.94 3.05 4.97
N VAL A 51 8.15 3.59 6.17
CA VAL A 51 8.75 4.90 6.37
C VAL A 51 10.20 4.92 5.87
N THR A 52 10.99 3.90 6.19
CA THR A 52 12.38 3.81 5.71
C THR A 52 12.44 3.66 4.19
N SER A 53 11.61 2.79 3.60
CA SER A 53 11.54 2.65 2.14
C SER A 53 11.03 3.91 1.44
N LEU A 54 10.13 4.67 2.06
CA LEU A 54 9.65 5.95 1.55
C LEU A 54 10.73 7.03 1.63
N ALA A 55 11.53 7.05 2.71
CA ALA A 55 12.68 7.93 2.84
C ALA A 55 13.74 7.65 1.74
N LEU A 56 14.12 6.37 1.56
CA LEU A 56 15.05 5.94 0.51
C LEU A 56 14.52 6.28 -0.90
N LYS A 57 13.21 6.07 -1.13
CA LYS A 57 12.60 6.37 -2.43
C LYS A 57 12.44 7.88 -2.65
N GLY A 58 12.18 8.64 -1.59
CA GLY A 58 12.15 10.09 -1.61
C GLY A 58 13.52 10.66 -1.99
N ASP A 59 14.58 10.17 -1.36
CA ASP A 59 15.97 10.51 -1.66
C ASP A 59 16.30 10.31 -3.15
N ALA A 60 15.94 9.15 -3.70
CA ALA A 60 16.13 8.84 -5.13
C ALA A 60 15.28 9.71 -6.09
N VAL A 61 14.18 10.31 -5.61
CA VAL A 61 13.37 11.25 -6.40
C VAL A 61 14.00 12.65 -6.36
N PHE A 62 14.55 13.06 -5.22
CA PHE A 62 15.26 14.33 -5.09
C PHE A 62 16.56 14.34 -5.91
N ASP A 63 17.32 13.24 -5.92
CA ASP A 63 18.51 13.06 -6.77
C ASP A 63 18.23 13.18 -8.27
N ARG A 64 17.00 12.86 -8.70
CA ARG A 64 16.58 12.97 -10.11
C ARG A 64 16.07 14.35 -10.49
N LEU A 65 15.59 15.13 -9.52
CA LEU A 65 14.96 16.42 -9.76
C LEU A 65 15.93 17.60 -9.51
N GLY A 66 16.92 17.42 -8.64
CA GLY A 66 18.03 18.35 -8.42
C GLY A 66 19.30 17.84 -9.09
N ASN A 67 19.90 18.62 -9.99
CA ASN A 67 21.16 18.29 -10.66
C ASN A 67 22.29 17.94 -9.68
N ALA A 68 23.09 16.93 -10.09
CA ALA A 68 24.42 16.47 -9.62
C ALA A 68 24.67 16.46 -8.09
N PRO A 69 25.13 15.32 -7.53
CA PRO A 69 25.53 15.26 -6.13
C PRO A 69 26.57 16.35 -5.83
N GLU A 70 26.28 17.25 -4.89
CA GLU A 70 27.33 18.12 -4.33
C GLU A 70 28.31 17.20 -3.62
N GLU A 71 29.55 17.11 -4.12
CA GLU A 71 30.54 16.13 -3.65
C GLU A 71 30.90 16.33 -2.17
N GLN A 72 30.65 17.51 -1.61
CA GLN A 72 30.88 17.85 -0.20
C GLN A 72 29.82 18.83 0.31
N PRO A 73 28.63 18.34 0.71
CA PRO A 73 27.66 19.21 1.35
C PRO A 73 28.16 19.58 2.76
N GLU A 74 27.72 20.74 3.27
CA GLU A 74 28.19 21.38 4.53
C GLU A 74 28.07 20.49 5.81
N TRP A 75 27.32 19.39 5.73
CA TRP A 75 27.15 18.42 6.83
C TRP A 75 28.09 17.21 6.72
N ALA A 76 28.79 17.05 5.61
CA ALA A 76 29.80 16.04 5.34
C ALA A 76 31.22 16.63 5.27
N THR A 77 31.36 17.95 5.47
CA THR A 77 32.66 18.61 5.64
C THR A 77 33.16 18.30 7.05
N PHE A 78 34.34 17.69 7.16
CA PHE A 78 34.95 17.44 8.45
C PHE A 78 35.71 18.69 8.91
N ASP A 79 35.73 18.95 10.22
CA ASP A 79 36.53 20.05 10.77
C ASP A 79 38.03 19.93 10.39
N GLU A 80 38.51 18.72 10.04
CA GLU A 80 39.86 18.45 9.51
C GLU A 80 40.08 18.98 8.07
N ASP A 81 39.03 19.07 7.26
CA ASP A 81 39.09 19.60 5.89
C ASP A 81 39.14 21.15 5.89
N LEU A 82 38.64 21.79 6.94
CA LEU A 82 38.75 23.25 7.15
C LEU A 82 40.19 23.68 7.41
N ASP A 83 40.99 22.83 8.07
CA ASP A 83 42.39 23.07 8.39
C ASP A 83 43.36 22.64 7.27
N SER A 84 42.89 21.82 6.32
CA SER A 84 43.69 21.29 5.20
C SER A 84 44.18 22.36 4.21
N GLU A 85 43.55 23.53 4.19
CA GLU A 85 44.05 24.70 3.44
C GLU A 85 45.23 25.41 4.14
N GLN A 86 45.52 25.08 5.40
CA GLN A 86 46.69 25.55 6.15
C GLN A 86 47.74 24.43 6.28
N SER A 87 48.66 24.44 5.33
CA SER A 87 49.77 23.49 5.21
C SER A 87 50.53 23.28 6.53
N PHE A 88 50.50 22.06 7.07
CA PHE A 88 51.51 21.58 8.03
C PHE A 88 52.30 20.42 7.41
N SER A 89 53.43 20.80 6.81
CA SER A 89 54.52 19.89 6.46
C SER A 89 55.06 19.21 7.73
N GLY A 90 55.03 17.88 7.81
CA GLY A 90 55.60 17.18 8.96
C GLY A 90 55.31 15.67 9.02
N THR A 91 56.14 14.90 8.33
CA THR A 91 56.53 13.50 8.55
C THR A 91 55.88 12.76 9.74
N ALA A 92 54.97 11.83 9.45
CA ALA A 92 54.90 10.52 10.11
C ALA A 92 53.92 9.63 9.33
N ALA A 93 54.43 8.90 8.34
CA ALA A 93 53.73 7.73 7.80
C ALA A 93 53.47 6.78 8.98
N ARG A 94 52.22 6.75 9.45
CA ARG A 94 51.79 5.80 10.48
C ARG A 94 51.71 4.44 9.79
N THR A 95 52.83 3.75 9.70
CA THR A 95 52.90 2.37 9.20
C THR A 95 52.07 1.49 10.14
N SER A 96 50.85 1.19 9.73
CA SER A 96 49.96 0.26 10.41
C SER A 96 50.55 -1.15 10.34
N ARG A 97 50.44 -1.92 11.42
CA ARG A 97 50.91 -3.33 11.49
C ARG A 97 50.22 -4.24 10.46
N PHE A 98 49.09 -3.81 9.90
CA PHE A 98 48.39 -4.50 8.81
C PHE A 98 49.13 -4.41 7.46
N ASP A 99 49.98 -3.41 7.25
CA ASP A 99 50.67 -3.16 5.98
C ASP A 99 51.94 -4.01 5.79
N LEU A 100 52.30 -4.80 6.81
CA LEU A 100 53.45 -5.71 6.80
C LEU A 100 53.09 -7.12 6.30
N TYR A 101 51.85 -7.37 5.89
CA TYR A 101 51.46 -8.64 5.29
C TYR A 101 51.65 -8.57 3.77
N ALA A 102 52.88 -8.77 3.31
CA ALA A 102 53.15 -9.12 1.92
C ALA A 102 52.80 -10.61 1.75
N ALA A 103 51.60 -10.90 1.24
CA ALA A 103 51.30 -12.22 0.70
C ALA A 103 52.11 -12.38 -0.59
N ASP A 104 53.05 -13.32 -0.58
CA ASP A 104 53.77 -13.77 -1.77
C ASP A 104 52.74 -14.48 -2.68
N GLU A 105 52.17 -13.77 -3.65
CA GLU A 105 51.27 -14.35 -4.65
C GLU A 105 52.10 -14.92 -5.81
N PRO A 106 52.10 -16.24 -6.06
CA PRO A 106 52.55 -16.76 -7.33
C PRO A 106 51.50 -16.45 -8.40
N GLU A 107 51.88 -15.58 -9.33
CA GLU A 107 51.29 -15.36 -10.64
C GLU A 107 50.77 -16.68 -11.26
N SER A 108 49.47 -16.76 -11.53
CA SER A 108 48.96 -17.69 -12.56
C SER A 108 47.74 -17.11 -13.27
N PRO A 109 47.72 -17.11 -14.62
CA PRO A 109 46.73 -16.39 -15.40
C PRO A 109 45.48 -17.25 -15.56
N PHE A 110 44.40 -16.91 -14.84
CA PHE A 110 43.11 -17.52 -15.13
C PHE A 110 42.27 -16.58 -16.01
N THR A 111 42.09 -17.08 -17.23
CA THR A 111 41.32 -16.54 -18.35
C THR A 111 39.94 -15.99 -17.96
N THR A 112 39.57 -14.86 -18.55
CA THR A 112 38.19 -14.39 -18.61
C THR A 112 37.43 -15.28 -19.59
N GLN A 113 36.53 -16.13 -19.09
CA GLN A 113 35.55 -16.81 -19.93
C GLN A 113 34.17 -16.19 -19.71
N GLU A 114 33.72 -15.51 -20.76
CA GLU A 114 32.34 -15.15 -21.03
C GLU A 114 31.43 -16.37 -20.93
N THR A 115 30.35 -16.29 -20.16
CA THR A 115 29.03 -16.85 -20.52
C THR A 115 27.94 -16.20 -19.68
N PRO A 116 26.84 -15.78 -20.31
CA PRO A 116 25.53 -16.27 -19.89
C PRO A 116 24.78 -16.80 -21.13
N SER A 117 24.53 -18.10 -21.25
CA SER A 117 23.40 -18.83 -20.67
C SER A 117 22.03 -18.17 -20.90
N GLY A 118 21.31 -18.72 -21.89
CA GLY A 118 19.89 -19.06 -21.76
C GLY A 118 18.86 -17.95 -21.99
N ARG A 119 18.62 -17.58 -23.25
CA ARG A 119 17.42 -16.83 -23.66
C ARG A 119 16.44 -17.80 -24.33
N ASN A 120 15.26 -17.99 -23.72
CA ASN A 120 14.02 -18.43 -24.38
C ASN A 120 12.82 -18.13 -23.47
N GLY A 121 11.87 -17.31 -23.96
CA GLY A 121 10.56 -17.15 -23.32
C GLY A 121 9.96 -15.74 -23.41
N HIS A 122 9.48 -15.35 -24.59
CA HIS A 122 8.42 -14.34 -24.77
C HIS A 122 7.08 -14.90 -24.23
N PRO A 123 6.11 -14.10 -23.76
CA PRO A 123 5.37 -13.20 -24.67
C PRO A 123 4.78 -11.88 -24.14
N VAL A 124 4.48 -11.03 -25.13
CA VAL A 124 3.44 -9.98 -25.28
C VAL A 124 3.54 -8.67 -24.48
N ASP A 125 4.04 -7.66 -25.20
CA ASP A 125 3.69 -6.24 -25.05
C ASP A 125 2.19 -6.01 -25.28
N PHE A 126 1.55 -5.32 -24.33
CA PHE A 126 0.45 -4.41 -24.63
C PHE A 126 0.83 -3.04 -24.05
N VAL A 127 1.33 -2.17 -24.92
CA VAL A 127 1.38 -0.73 -24.69
C VAL A 127 -0.04 -0.21 -24.94
N ALA A 128 -0.68 0.28 -23.90
CA ALA A 128 -1.87 1.13 -24.02
C ALA A 128 -1.55 2.47 -23.37
N GLU A 129 -1.27 3.43 -24.24
CA GLU A 129 -1.21 4.87 -23.98
C GLU A 129 -2.57 5.34 -23.42
N PRO A 130 -2.65 6.05 -22.28
CA PRO A 130 -3.83 6.81 -21.96
C PRO A 130 -3.69 8.22 -22.54
N GLU A 131 -4.38 8.44 -23.66
CA GLU A 131 -4.67 9.77 -24.19
C GLU A 131 -5.37 10.64 -23.12
N SER A 132 -4.98 11.91 -23.13
CA SER A 132 -5.66 13.00 -22.45
C SER A 132 -7.10 13.13 -22.95
N ALA A 133 -8.05 13.19 -22.03
CA ALA A 133 -9.36 13.79 -22.27
C ALA A 133 -9.78 14.60 -21.03
N GLU A 134 -9.97 15.89 -21.27
CA GLU A 134 -10.43 16.89 -20.30
C GLU A 134 -11.88 16.62 -19.84
N PRO A 135 -12.29 17.13 -18.66
CA PRO A 135 -13.60 16.87 -18.09
C PRO A 135 -14.63 17.87 -18.63
N GLU A 136 -15.59 17.38 -19.40
CA GLU A 136 -16.79 18.15 -19.74
C GLU A 136 -17.88 17.88 -18.69
N LEU A 137 -18.23 18.94 -17.97
CA LEU A 137 -19.25 18.98 -16.94
C LEU A 137 -20.67 18.96 -17.54
N GLU A 138 -21.57 18.35 -16.77
CA GLU A 138 -22.97 18.73 -16.58
C GLU A 138 -24.02 18.28 -17.61
N ILE A 139 -24.72 17.18 -17.29
CA ILE A 139 -26.19 17.18 -17.30
C ILE A 139 -26.69 16.41 -16.06
N VAL A 140 -27.25 17.16 -15.11
CA VAL A 140 -28.09 16.63 -14.03
C VAL A 140 -29.32 15.99 -14.68
N ARG A 141 -29.39 14.66 -14.72
CA ARG A 141 -30.64 13.95 -14.98
C ARG A 141 -31.27 13.60 -13.63
N ALA A 142 -32.40 14.24 -13.38
CA ALA A 142 -33.27 14.03 -12.25
C ALA A 142 -33.73 12.57 -12.14
N GLU A 143 -33.71 12.08 -10.90
CA GLU A 143 -34.53 11.04 -10.26
C GLU A 143 -35.45 10.22 -11.18
N ASP A 144 -35.05 8.97 -11.44
CA ASP A 144 -36.01 7.87 -11.54
C ASP A 144 -35.96 7.17 -10.17
N PRO A 145 -37.08 6.94 -9.46
CA PRO A 145 -37.04 6.16 -8.23
C PRO A 145 -36.61 4.76 -8.63
N ALA A 146 -35.38 4.40 -8.28
CA ALA A 146 -34.88 3.04 -8.39
C ALA A 146 -35.93 2.11 -7.77
N PRO A 147 -36.22 0.95 -8.39
CA PRO A 147 -37.16 0.00 -7.81
C PRO A 147 -36.74 -0.23 -6.36
N ALA A 148 -37.69 -0.13 -5.42
CA ALA A 148 -37.44 -0.42 -4.02
C ALA A 148 -37.07 -1.92 -3.92
N ILE A 149 -35.79 -2.24 -4.08
CA ILE A 149 -35.26 -3.58 -3.92
C ILE A 149 -35.52 -3.94 -2.47
N SER A 150 -36.47 -4.86 -2.26
CA SER A 150 -36.87 -5.28 -0.93
C SER A 150 -35.71 -6.03 -0.30
N GLU A 151 -34.96 -5.35 0.57
CA GLU A 151 -33.85 -5.96 1.29
C GLU A 151 -34.39 -7.10 2.19
N PRO A 152 -33.89 -8.34 2.03
CA PRO A 152 -34.40 -9.45 2.83
C PRO A 152 -34.02 -9.26 4.31
N GLU A 153 -34.86 -9.77 5.23
CA GLU A 153 -34.59 -9.70 6.68
C GLU A 153 -33.23 -10.30 7.06
N VAL A 154 -32.75 -11.26 6.28
CA VAL A 154 -31.45 -11.92 6.48
C VAL A 154 -30.30 -10.96 6.15
N ALA A 155 -30.45 -10.10 5.15
CA ALA A 155 -29.44 -9.12 4.78
C ALA A 155 -29.29 -8.04 5.86
N THR A 156 -30.41 -7.52 6.38
CA THR A 156 -30.39 -6.54 7.48
C THR A 156 -29.89 -7.14 8.79
N ARG A 157 -30.34 -8.36 9.14
CA ARG A 157 -29.91 -9.07 10.36
C ARG A 157 -28.39 -9.25 10.43
N TYR A 158 -27.73 -9.44 9.29
CA TYR A 158 -26.30 -9.73 9.23
C TYR A 158 -25.45 -8.63 8.60
N ASP A 159 -26.03 -7.46 8.33
CA ASP A 159 -25.38 -6.36 7.64
C ASP A 159 -24.65 -6.85 6.36
N TYR A 160 -25.38 -7.61 5.54
CA TYR A 160 -24.81 -8.33 4.40
C TYR A 160 -24.15 -7.38 3.38
N ALA A 161 -24.72 -6.19 3.20
CA ALA A 161 -24.20 -5.17 2.27
C ALA A 161 -22.75 -4.80 2.59
N ASN A 162 -22.40 -4.70 3.88
CA ASN A 162 -21.06 -4.32 4.34
C ASN A 162 -20.17 -5.53 4.69
N MET A 163 -20.69 -6.76 4.56
CA MET A 163 -19.96 -7.96 4.93
C MET A 163 -18.88 -8.33 3.89
N THR A 164 -17.71 -8.73 4.38
CA THR A 164 -16.61 -9.23 3.53
C THR A 164 -16.85 -10.66 3.05
N LEU A 165 -16.19 -11.05 1.96
CA LEU A 165 -16.28 -12.41 1.39
C LEU A 165 -15.92 -13.51 2.42
N ALA A 166 -14.90 -13.26 3.25
CA ALA A 166 -14.46 -14.19 4.29
C ALA A 166 -15.51 -14.36 5.40
N GLN A 167 -16.16 -13.27 5.81
CA GLN A 167 -17.24 -13.30 6.80
C GLN A 167 -18.46 -14.03 6.25
N LEU A 168 -18.85 -13.80 4.99
CA LEU A 168 -19.91 -14.56 4.33
C LEU A 168 -19.60 -16.06 4.39
N ARG A 169 -18.39 -16.45 3.96
CA ARG A 169 -17.95 -17.84 3.95
C ARG A 169 -18.02 -18.51 5.33
N ALA A 170 -17.61 -17.81 6.38
CA ALA A 170 -17.69 -18.34 7.75
C ALA A 170 -19.13 -18.63 8.20
N ARG A 171 -20.10 -17.90 7.64
CA ARG A 171 -21.51 -17.94 8.02
C ARG A 171 -22.39 -18.83 7.13
N LEU A 172 -21.92 -19.23 5.93
CA LEU A 172 -22.65 -20.09 4.99
C LEU A 172 -23.21 -21.40 5.57
N ARG A 173 -22.57 -21.93 6.62
CA ARG A 173 -23.02 -23.16 7.29
C ARG A 173 -24.18 -22.95 8.26
N MET A 174 -24.43 -21.72 8.69
CA MET A 174 -25.50 -21.35 9.62
C MET A 174 -26.76 -20.82 8.91
N LEU A 175 -26.65 -20.49 7.62
CA LEU A 175 -27.75 -19.99 6.79
C LEU A 175 -28.57 -21.17 6.24
N THR A 176 -29.90 -21.02 6.22
CA THR A 176 -30.83 -21.98 5.63
C THR A 176 -30.84 -21.89 4.11
N VAL A 177 -31.50 -22.83 3.43
CA VAL A 177 -31.61 -22.79 1.96
C VAL A 177 -32.38 -21.55 1.52
N GLU A 178 -33.45 -21.21 2.24
CA GLU A 178 -34.29 -20.03 2.00
C GLU A 178 -33.49 -18.73 2.17
N ASP A 179 -32.70 -18.63 3.23
CA ASP A 179 -31.83 -17.49 3.50
C ASP A 179 -30.76 -17.33 2.40
N LEU A 180 -30.15 -18.43 1.97
CA LEU A 180 -29.14 -18.42 0.91
C LEU A 180 -29.74 -17.99 -0.43
N THR A 181 -30.95 -18.44 -0.77
CA THR A 181 -31.64 -18.01 -2.00
C THR A 181 -32.03 -16.53 -1.96
N ALA A 182 -32.55 -16.06 -0.83
CA ALA A 182 -32.91 -14.65 -0.68
C ALA A 182 -31.68 -13.73 -0.79
N LEU A 183 -30.53 -14.15 -0.24
CA LEU A 183 -29.28 -13.40 -0.40
C LEU A 183 -28.72 -13.45 -1.83
N LEU A 184 -28.89 -14.56 -2.55
CA LEU A 184 -28.47 -14.67 -3.95
C LEU A 184 -29.27 -13.72 -4.84
N ASP A 185 -30.60 -13.72 -4.69
CA ASP A 185 -31.49 -12.84 -5.46
C ASP A 185 -31.21 -11.36 -5.15
N TYR A 186 -30.98 -11.03 -3.87
CA TYR A 186 -30.62 -9.68 -3.44
C TYR A 186 -29.28 -9.22 -4.01
N GLU A 187 -28.25 -10.07 -4.00
CA GLU A 187 -26.94 -9.73 -4.54
C GLU A 187 -27.01 -9.48 -6.06
N GLN A 188 -27.72 -10.34 -6.81
CA GLN A 188 -27.89 -10.18 -8.26
C GLN A 188 -28.66 -8.91 -8.66
N GLN A 189 -29.56 -8.45 -7.80
CA GLN A 189 -30.35 -7.23 -8.04
C GLN A 189 -29.63 -5.95 -7.63
N THR A 190 -28.60 -6.03 -6.79
CA THR A 190 -27.92 -4.85 -6.21
C THR A 190 -26.52 -4.63 -6.77
N GLN A 191 -25.54 -5.43 -6.36
CA GLN A 191 -24.12 -5.23 -6.66
C GLN A 191 -23.52 -6.29 -7.59
N ASP A 192 -24.17 -7.44 -7.73
CA ASP A 192 -23.76 -8.59 -8.54
C ASP A 192 -22.27 -8.94 -8.43
N ARG A 193 -21.75 -8.99 -7.19
CA ARG A 193 -20.34 -9.29 -6.96
C ARG A 193 -20.09 -10.76 -7.29
N ALA A 194 -19.41 -11.03 -8.40
CA ALA A 194 -19.12 -12.38 -8.89
C ALA A 194 -18.60 -13.38 -7.81
N PRO A 195 -17.69 -12.99 -6.88
CA PRO A 195 -17.24 -13.91 -5.82
C PRO A 195 -18.35 -14.32 -4.83
N PHE A 196 -19.28 -13.41 -4.53
CA PHE A 196 -20.41 -13.65 -3.62
C PHE A 196 -21.44 -14.56 -4.27
N VAL A 197 -21.84 -14.23 -5.51
CA VAL A 197 -22.79 -15.02 -6.31
C VAL A 197 -22.32 -16.45 -6.50
N THR A 198 -21.05 -16.65 -6.88
CA THR A 198 -20.46 -17.99 -7.06
C THR A 198 -20.53 -18.82 -5.78
N MET A 199 -20.20 -18.21 -4.65
CA MET A 199 -20.14 -18.90 -3.38
C MET A 199 -21.52 -19.23 -2.81
N LEU A 200 -22.50 -18.32 -2.93
CA LEU A 200 -23.89 -18.58 -2.58
C LEU A 200 -24.48 -19.71 -3.44
N THR A 201 -24.27 -19.66 -4.75
CA THR A 201 -24.74 -20.69 -5.69
C THR A 201 -24.18 -22.07 -5.35
N ASN A 202 -22.86 -22.17 -5.13
CA ASN A 202 -22.21 -23.43 -4.76
C ASN A 202 -22.70 -23.96 -3.41
N ARG A 203 -22.92 -23.08 -2.41
CA ARG A 203 -23.47 -23.50 -1.12
C ARG A 203 -24.90 -24.01 -1.25
N ILE A 204 -25.76 -23.32 -2.00
CA ILE A 204 -27.15 -23.75 -2.26
C ILE A 204 -27.15 -25.15 -2.90
N ALA A 205 -26.33 -25.36 -3.93
CA ALA A 205 -26.21 -26.66 -4.58
C ALA A 205 -25.78 -27.77 -3.60
N THR A 206 -24.81 -27.47 -2.73
CA THR A 206 -24.30 -28.42 -1.73
C THR A 206 -25.36 -28.75 -0.67
N VAL A 207 -26.09 -27.76 -0.15
CA VAL A 207 -27.10 -27.98 0.89
C VAL A 207 -28.31 -28.73 0.35
N ARG A 208 -28.72 -28.48 -0.90
CA ARG A 208 -29.84 -29.19 -1.53
C ARG A 208 -29.51 -30.66 -1.85
N ALA A 209 -28.23 -30.99 -2.00
CA ALA A 209 -27.76 -32.34 -2.28
C ALA A 209 -27.51 -33.17 -1.00
N GLN A 210 -27.60 -32.55 0.17
CA GLN A 210 -27.30 -33.14 1.47
C GLN A 210 -28.58 -33.67 2.15
#